data_AF-A0AA93HJH4-F1
#
_entry.id   AF-A0AA93HJH4-F1
#
_cell.length_a   1.000
_cell.length_b   1.000
_cell.length_c   1.000
_cell.angle_alpha   90.00
_cell.angle_beta   90.00
_cell.angle_gamma   90.00
#
_symmetry.space_group_name_H-M   'P 1'
#
loop_
_entity.id
_entity.type
_entity.pdbx_description
1 polymer ?
#
loop_
_entity_poly.entity_id
_entity_poly.type
_entity_poly.pdbx_seq_one_letter_code
_entity_poly.pdbx_strand_id
1 'polypeptide(L)'
;MMLSLLLTAAVAIGQAPPAPVVLPTAEISSPAPREAALTLARLLNSEASIIGDGDDDTKVVSLIRQLAEGEPELVSLERKHPGLMKAMASAILPIINRSERERLPELQRRQAILYGSTFNDADLMTLIDFYSSPTGQKLIAIMNDAVRPNAMLAEMTASPDLKISPASVLKDIAAVKPELAKQMTAEDQEILTVFGKSGLIPRIEAVAPKTQAIALAWYDENAPWEEAETEKALASVLNEFGIGDDE
;
A
#
# COMPACT_ATOMS: atom_id res chain seq x y z
N MET A 1 -3.39 -4.27 -1.75
CA MET A 1 -2.53 -3.41 -0.89
C MET A 1 -1.14 -3.31 -1.50
N MET A 2 -0.90 -2.28 -2.28
CA MET A 2 0.43 -1.97 -2.80
C MET A 2 1.00 -0.75 -2.06
N LEU A 3 2.30 -0.87 -1.78
CA LEU A 3 3.07 -0.01 -0.88
C LEU A 3 3.90 0.98 -1.70
N SER A 4 3.82 2.27 -1.39
CA SER A 4 4.72 3.26 -1.98
C SER A 4 6.18 2.91 -1.65
N LEU A 5 7.02 2.74 -2.68
CA LEU A 5 8.38 2.19 -2.61
C LEU A 5 9.40 3.06 -1.87
N LEU A 6 10.04 2.56 -0.80
CA LEU A 6 11.35 3.09 -0.33
C LEU A 6 12.24 1.94 0.19
N LEU A 7 13.32 1.65 -0.55
CA LEU A 7 14.28 0.59 -0.24
C LEU A 7 15.09 0.99 1.02
N THR A 8 14.96 0.27 2.14
CA THR A 8 15.63 0.63 3.40
C THR A 8 16.72 -0.36 3.76
N ALA A 9 17.92 0.10 4.16
CA ALA A 9 18.93 -0.71 4.83
C ALA A 9 19.33 -0.18 6.23
N ALA A 10 18.80 -0.87 7.25
CA ALA A 10 19.42 -1.19 8.56
C ALA A 10 19.42 -0.16 9.73
N VAL A 11 19.25 -0.76 10.92
CA VAL A 11 19.52 -0.34 12.33
C VAL A 11 18.86 0.95 12.84
N ALA A 12 17.97 0.80 13.84
CA ALA A 12 17.45 1.90 14.65
C ALA A 12 17.66 1.63 16.16
N ILE A 13 18.36 2.56 16.82
CA ILE A 13 18.45 2.72 18.28
C ILE A 13 17.31 3.63 18.71
N GLY A 14 16.55 3.22 19.73
CA GLY A 14 15.29 3.85 20.14
C GLY A 14 15.44 5.19 20.87
N GLN A 15 14.58 6.14 20.51
CA GLN A 15 14.18 7.26 21.36
C GLN A 15 12.65 7.29 21.49
N ALA A 16 12.18 7.56 22.69
CA ALA A 16 10.76 7.59 23.02
C ALA A 16 10.07 8.87 22.50
N PRO A 17 8.80 8.79 22.07
CA PRO A 17 8.07 9.94 21.54
C PRO A 17 7.59 10.91 22.65
N PRO A 18 7.58 12.23 22.38
CA PRO A 18 6.96 13.23 23.26
C PRO A 18 5.42 13.26 23.15
N ALA A 19 4.76 13.78 24.18
CA ALA A 19 3.30 13.85 24.32
C ALA A 19 2.63 14.86 23.34
N PRO A 20 1.36 14.63 22.96
CA PRO A 20 0.65 15.43 21.97
C PRO A 20 0.14 16.77 22.54
N VAL A 21 0.33 17.84 21.77
CA VAL A 21 -0.26 19.17 22.01
C VAL A 21 -1.47 19.33 21.10
N VAL A 22 -2.63 19.69 21.66
CA VAL A 22 -3.87 19.96 20.88
C VAL A 22 -3.91 21.46 20.57
N LEU A 23 -3.88 21.82 19.27
CA LEU A 23 -3.95 23.19 18.78
C LEU A 23 -5.31 23.45 18.08
N PRO A 24 -5.83 24.70 18.13
CA PRO A 24 -7.11 25.06 17.52
C PRO A 24 -7.11 24.95 15.99
N THR A 25 -8.21 24.42 15.46
CA THR A 25 -8.46 24.16 14.04
C THR A 25 -8.78 25.44 13.28
N ALA A 26 -7.76 26.18 12.87
CA ALA A 26 -7.92 27.11 11.74
C ALA A 26 -8.01 26.27 10.45
N GLU A 27 -8.87 26.65 9.51
CA GLU A 27 -8.85 26.11 8.14
C GLU A 27 -7.54 26.55 7.47
N ILE A 28 -6.47 25.80 7.74
CA ILE A 28 -5.19 25.97 7.07
C ILE A 28 -5.42 25.46 5.65
N SER A 29 -5.62 26.40 4.71
CA SER A 29 -5.58 26.09 3.29
C SER A 29 -4.26 25.38 3.00
N SER A 30 -4.33 24.07 2.76
CA SER A 30 -3.14 23.27 2.51
C SER A 30 -2.46 23.80 1.25
N PRO A 31 -1.13 23.98 1.25
CA PRO A 31 -0.42 24.46 0.08
C PRO A 31 -0.68 23.53 -1.12
N ALA A 32 -0.93 24.12 -2.29
CA ALA A 32 -1.06 23.34 -3.52
C ALA A 32 0.24 22.54 -3.78
N PRO A 33 0.16 21.27 -4.20
CA PRO A 33 1.35 20.49 -4.51
C PRO A 33 2.11 21.11 -5.69
N ARG A 34 3.44 21.06 -5.64
CA ARG A 34 4.28 21.39 -6.80
C ARG A 34 4.07 20.34 -7.89
N GLU A 35 4.01 20.77 -9.14
CA GLU A 35 3.69 19.87 -10.27
C GLU A 35 4.68 18.69 -10.38
N ALA A 36 5.99 18.94 -10.21
CA ALA A 36 7.00 17.87 -10.20
C ALA A 36 6.75 16.84 -9.08
N ALA A 37 6.32 17.28 -7.90
CA ALA A 37 6.00 16.37 -6.80
C ALA A 37 4.73 15.54 -7.09
N LEU A 38 3.76 16.13 -7.79
CA LEU A 38 2.57 15.41 -8.24
C LEU A 38 2.89 14.39 -9.32
N THR A 39 3.77 14.72 -10.26
CA THR A 39 4.30 13.76 -11.25
C THR A 39 4.98 12.59 -10.56
N LEU A 40 5.85 12.84 -9.58
CA LEU A 40 6.49 11.78 -8.80
C LEU A 40 5.46 10.91 -8.06
N ALA A 41 4.47 11.53 -7.41
CA ALA A 41 3.44 10.80 -6.68
C ALA A 41 2.58 9.91 -7.61
N ARG A 42 2.27 10.39 -8.82
CA ARG A 42 1.57 9.59 -9.85
C ARG A 42 2.41 8.43 -10.37
N LEU A 43 3.71 8.61 -10.55
CA LEU A 43 4.62 7.55 -10.95
C LEU A 43 4.70 6.44 -9.90
N LEU A 44 4.81 6.81 -8.63
CA LEU A 44 4.95 5.86 -7.53
C LEU A 44 3.62 5.21 -7.09
N ASN A 45 2.48 5.83 -7.43
CA ASN A 45 1.14 5.36 -7.08
C ASN A 45 0.26 5.42 -8.33
N SER A 46 0.71 4.75 -9.39
CA SER A 46 -0.08 4.58 -10.60
C SER A 46 -1.29 3.68 -10.30
N GLU A 47 -2.35 3.78 -11.12
CA GLU A 47 -3.51 2.89 -10.97
C GLU A 47 -3.08 1.41 -11.05
N ALA A 48 -2.22 1.06 -12.01
CA ALA A 48 -1.64 -0.27 -12.15
C ALA A 48 -0.83 -0.70 -10.91
N SER A 49 -0.19 0.25 -10.22
CA SER A 49 0.56 -0.01 -8.98
C SER A 49 -0.29 0.00 -7.72
N ILE A 50 -1.59 0.29 -7.77
CA ILE A 50 -2.45 0.27 -6.58
C ILE A 50 -3.49 -0.83 -6.71
N ILE A 51 -4.18 -0.83 -7.85
CA ILE A 51 -5.30 -1.72 -8.16
C ILE A 51 -4.79 -3.01 -8.83
N GLY A 52 -3.64 -2.94 -9.52
CA GLY A 52 -3.17 -4.02 -10.38
C GLY A 52 -3.86 -4.07 -11.74
N ASP A 53 -3.57 -5.12 -12.50
CA ASP A 53 -4.35 -5.46 -13.69
C ASP A 53 -5.63 -6.12 -13.19
N GLY A 54 -6.78 -5.45 -13.35
CA GLY A 54 -8.07 -5.77 -12.73
C GLY A 54 -8.70 -7.15 -13.05
N ASP A 55 -7.92 -8.06 -13.65
CA ASP A 55 -8.30 -9.42 -14.00
C ASP A 55 -7.61 -10.50 -13.13
N ASP A 56 -6.63 -10.15 -12.29
CA ASP A 56 -5.91 -11.12 -11.42
C ASP A 56 -6.33 -11.05 -9.94
N ASP A 57 -7.47 -11.66 -9.64
CA ASP A 57 -8.00 -11.80 -8.28
C ASP A 57 -7.15 -12.75 -7.40
N THR A 58 -6.18 -13.47 -7.97
CA THR A 58 -5.47 -14.56 -7.29
C THR A 58 -4.73 -14.07 -6.04
N LYS A 59 -4.10 -12.89 -6.13
CA LYS A 59 -3.37 -12.29 -4.99
C LYS A 59 -4.33 -11.92 -3.85
N VAL A 60 -5.48 -11.33 -4.18
CA VAL A 60 -6.49 -10.91 -3.20
C VAL A 60 -7.15 -12.12 -2.55
N VAL A 61 -7.55 -13.13 -3.34
CA VAL A 61 -8.11 -14.38 -2.80
C VAL A 61 -7.09 -15.09 -1.91
N SER A 62 -5.81 -15.10 -2.29
CA SER A 62 -4.75 -15.67 -1.46
C SER A 62 -4.60 -14.93 -0.14
N LEU A 63 -4.65 -13.60 -0.15
CA LEU A 63 -4.59 -12.79 1.06
C LEU A 63 -5.80 -13.04 1.97
N ILE A 64 -7.02 -13.04 1.42
CA ILE A 64 -8.25 -13.34 2.17
C ILE A 64 -8.17 -14.73 2.80
N ARG A 65 -7.64 -15.72 2.07
CA ARG A 65 -7.45 -17.06 2.62
C ARG A 65 -6.44 -17.07 3.78
N GLN A 66 -5.31 -16.39 3.63
CA GLN A 66 -4.30 -16.28 4.70
C GLN A 66 -4.88 -15.59 5.95
N LEU A 67 -5.75 -14.59 5.76
CA LEU A 67 -6.48 -13.96 6.85
C LEU A 67 -7.45 -14.92 7.52
N ALA A 68 -8.23 -15.65 6.72
CA ALA A 68 -9.16 -16.65 7.22
C ALA A 68 -8.47 -17.77 7.99
N GLU A 69 -7.22 -18.13 7.68
CA GLU A 69 -6.44 -19.13 8.44
C GLU A 69 -6.21 -18.72 9.91
N GLY A 70 -6.20 -17.42 10.21
CA GLY A 70 -6.15 -16.90 11.58
C GLY A 70 -7.48 -16.97 12.33
N GLU A 71 -8.59 -17.23 11.62
CA GLU A 71 -9.96 -17.18 12.13
C GLU A 71 -10.66 -18.55 12.03
N PRO A 72 -10.66 -19.37 13.10
CA PRO A 72 -11.19 -20.74 13.06
C PRO A 72 -12.64 -20.85 12.54
N GLU A 73 -13.45 -19.81 12.77
CA GLU A 73 -14.83 -19.74 12.29
C GLU A 73 -14.90 -19.62 10.77
N LEU A 74 -14.06 -18.78 10.15
CA LEU A 74 -14.00 -18.63 8.70
C LEU A 74 -13.49 -19.91 8.02
N VAL A 75 -12.49 -20.58 8.62
CA VAL A 75 -12.02 -21.91 8.15
C VAL A 75 -13.14 -22.94 8.21
N SER A 76 -13.91 -22.94 9.30
CA SER A 76 -15.05 -23.85 9.47
C SER A 76 -16.15 -23.56 8.44
N LEU A 77 -16.42 -22.28 8.17
CA LEU A 77 -17.42 -21.84 7.21
C LEU A 77 -17.04 -22.24 5.78
N GLU A 78 -15.80 -21.99 5.35
CA GLU A 78 -15.29 -22.43 4.04
C GLU A 78 -15.31 -23.96 3.90
N ARG A 79 -15.06 -24.72 4.97
CA ARG A 79 -15.17 -26.19 4.92
C ARG A 79 -16.61 -26.67 4.72
N LYS A 80 -17.58 -25.98 5.33
CA LYS A 80 -19.01 -26.27 5.15
C LYS A 80 -19.53 -25.81 3.79
N HIS A 81 -18.98 -24.73 3.27
CA HIS A 81 -19.37 -24.07 2.03
C HIS A 81 -18.14 -23.84 1.12
N PRO A 82 -17.63 -24.88 0.45
CA PRO A 82 -16.41 -24.76 -0.36
C PRO A 82 -16.55 -23.71 -1.46
N GLY A 83 -15.60 -22.78 -1.53
CA GLY A 83 -15.57 -21.69 -2.49
C GLY A 83 -16.21 -20.39 -2.00
N LEU A 84 -16.76 -20.36 -0.78
CA LEU A 84 -17.38 -19.17 -0.20
C LEU A 84 -16.40 -17.99 -0.15
N MET A 85 -15.18 -18.17 0.36
CA MET A 85 -14.20 -17.09 0.48
C MET A 85 -13.81 -16.51 -0.89
N LYS A 86 -13.73 -17.37 -1.91
CA LYS A 86 -13.48 -16.94 -3.29
C LYS A 86 -14.66 -16.13 -3.83
N ALA A 87 -15.89 -16.58 -3.59
CA ALA A 87 -17.09 -15.87 -4.04
C ALA A 87 -17.21 -14.49 -3.35
N MET A 88 -16.98 -14.42 -2.03
CA MET A 88 -16.95 -13.16 -1.29
C MET A 88 -15.89 -12.21 -1.87
N ALA A 89 -14.64 -12.69 -2.06
CA ALA A 89 -13.57 -11.90 -2.65
C ALA A 89 -13.94 -11.36 -4.04
N SER A 90 -14.51 -12.20 -4.90
CA SER A 90 -14.91 -11.83 -6.27
C SER A 90 -16.04 -10.79 -6.28
N ALA A 91 -16.91 -10.81 -5.27
CA ALA A 91 -18.02 -9.87 -5.16
C ALA A 91 -17.57 -8.49 -4.63
N ILE A 92 -16.61 -8.44 -3.70
CA ILE A 92 -16.15 -7.19 -3.09
C ILE A 92 -15.05 -6.50 -3.89
N LEU A 93 -14.20 -7.24 -4.60
CA LEU A 93 -13.01 -6.67 -5.23
C LEU A 93 -13.33 -5.57 -6.27
N PRO A 94 -14.35 -5.70 -7.13
CA PRO A 94 -14.74 -4.61 -8.03
C PRO A 94 -15.18 -3.32 -7.31
N ILE A 95 -15.80 -3.46 -6.13
CA ILE A 95 -16.27 -2.35 -5.28
C ILE A 95 -15.06 -1.63 -4.69
N ILE A 96 -14.13 -2.37 -4.09
CA ILE A 96 -12.87 -1.85 -3.54
C ILE A 96 -12.07 -1.15 -4.64
N ASN A 97 -11.85 -1.80 -5.79
CA ASN A 97 -11.08 -1.24 -6.91
C ASN A 97 -11.70 0.07 -7.44
N ARG A 98 -13.03 0.16 -7.49
CA ARG A 98 -13.70 1.41 -7.88
C ARG A 98 -13.47 2.51 -6.84
N SER A 99 -13.56 2.19 -5.56
CA SER A 99 -13.32 3.15 -4.47
C SER A 99 -11.87 3.66 -4.47
N GLU A 100 -10.91 2.75 -4.57
CA GLU A 100 -9.49 3.07 -4.68
C GLU A 100 -9.24 4.01 -5.86
N ARG A 101 -9.80 3.73 -7.04
CA ARG A 101 -9.67 4.60 -8.23
C ARG A 101 -10.22 6.01 -7.97
N GLU A 102 -11.39 6.13 -7.36
CA GLU A 102 -12.01 7.43 -7.06
C GLU A 102 -11.19 8.24 -6.05
N ARG A 103 -10.57 7.56 -5.08
CA ARG A 103 -9.79 8.20 -4.01
C ARG A 103 -8.31 8.36 -4.34
N LEU A 104 -7.80 7.70 -5.38
CA LEU A 104 -6.38 7.73 -5.77
C LEU A 104 -5.84 9.15 -6.01
N PRO A 105 -6.57 10.09 -6.64
CA PRO A 105 -6.08 11.47 -6.80
C PRO A 105 -5.76 12.15 -5.46
N GLU A 106 -6.50 11.84 -4.40
CA GLU A 106 -6.27 12.41 -3.08
C GLU A 106 -5.02 11.82 -2.40
N LEU A 107 -4.78 10.50 -2.55
CA LEU A 107 -3.51 9.88 -2.14
C LEU A 107 -2.32 10.57 -2.82
N GLN A 108 -2.38 10.69 -4.15
CA GLN A 108 -1.34 11.31 -4.95
C GLN A 108 -1.11 12.77 -4.53
N ARG A 109 -2.17 13.53 -4.25
CA ARG A 109 -2.07 14.91 -3.76
C ARG A 109 -1.39 15.00 -2.39
N ARG A 110 -1.79 14.17 -1.41
CA ARG A 110 -1.21 14.16 -0.06
C ARG A 110 0.28 13.81 -0.10
N GLN A 111 0.66 12.81 -0.88
CA GLN A 111 2.06 12.45 -1.06
C GLN A 111 2.86 13.51 -1.84
N ALA A 112 2.26 14.14 -2.84
CA ALA A 112 2.88 15.25 -3.55
C ALA A 112 3.18 16.46 -2.64
N ILE A 113 2.32 16.74 -1.65
CA ILE A 113 2.60 17.76 -0.63
C ILE A 113 3.80 17.35 0.23
N LEU A 114 3.84 16.09 0.68
CA LEU A 114 4.96 15.55 1.47
C LEU A 114 6.28 15.65 0.68
N TYR A 115 6.31 15.14 -0.55
CA TYR A 115 7.48 15.21 -1.43
C TYR A 115 7.86 16.65 -1.75
N GLY A 116 6.86 17.49 -2.01
CA GLY A 116 6.98 18.92 -2.27
C GLY A 116 7.53 19.71 -1.08
N SER A 117 7.41 19.22 0.15
CA SER A 117 8.03 19.83 1.33
C SER A 117 9.41 19.24 1.67
N THR A 118 9.76 18.09 1.10
CA THR A 118 10.96 17.31 1.48
C THR A 118 12.11 17.48 0.48
N PHE A 119 11.79 17.53 -0.81
CA PHE A 119 12.74 17.56 -1.91
C PHE A 119 12.81 18.95 -2.53
N ASN A 120 13.92 19.40 -3.10
CA ASN A 120 13.93 20.59 -3.95
C ASN A 120 13.57 20.21 -5.41
N ASP A 121 13.51 21.17 -6.34
CA ASP A 121 13.14 20.87 -7.73
C ASP A 121 14.14 19.95 -8.43
N ALA A 122 15.46 20.11 -8.18
CA ALA A 122 16.49 19.26 -8.76
C ALA A 122 16.43 17.82 -8.23
N ASP A 123 16.14 17.66 -6.94
CA ASP A 123 15.90 16.35 -6.32
C ASP A 123 14.68 15.68 -6.96
N LEU A 124 13.55 16.40 -7.09
CA LEU A 124 12.34 15.86 -7.69
C LEU A 124 12.56 15.43 -9.13
N MET A 125 13.26 16.23 -9.94
CA MET A 125 13.62 15.84 -11.30
C MET A 125 14.49 14.58 -11.33
N THR A 126 15.49 14.48 -10.45
CA THR A 126 16.33 13.28 -10.35
C THR A 126 15.50 12.03 -10.01
N LEU A 127 14.53 12.15 -9.09
CA LEU A 127 13.62 11.06 -8.73
C LEU A 127 12.71 10.68 -9.90
N ILE A 128 12.11 11.67 -10.57
CA ILE A 128 11.24 11.46 -11.74
C ILE A 128 12.02 10.74 -12.83
N ASP A 129 13.22 11.21 -13.17
CA ASP A 129 14.06 10.62 -14.20
C ASP A 129 14.41 9.16 -13.88
N PHE A 130 14.81 8.90 -12.62
CA PHE A 130 15.11 7.54 -12.18
C PHE A 130 13.87 6.63 -12.24
N TYR A 131 12.76 7.02 -11.62
CA TYR A 131 11.56 6.17 -11.58
C TYR A 131 10.88 6.04 -12.94
N SER A 132 11.11 6.96 -13.88
CA SER A 132 10.64 6.85 -15.27
C SER A 132 11.54 5.98 -16.15
N SER A 133 12.77 5.68 -15.71
CA SER A 133 13.70 4.82 -16.45
C SER A 133 13.26 3.34 -16.46
N PRO A 134 13.74 2.52 -17.41
CA PRO A 134 13.48 1.08 -17.42
C PRO A 134 13.85 0.38 -16.10
N THR A 135 15.00 0.71 -15.50
CA THR A 135 15.43 0.16 -14.21
C THR A 135 14.53 0.61 -13.06
N GLY A 136 14.09 1.88 -13.05
CA GLY A 136 13.16 2.39 -12.05
C GLY A 136 11.78 1.74 -12.12
N GLN A 137 11.23 1.57 -13.32
CA GLN A 137 9.96 0.86 -13.55
C GLN A 137 10.06 -0.63 -13.18
N LYS A 138 11.19 -1.27 -13.52
CA LYS A 138 11.47 -2.64 -13.10
C LYS A 138 11.56 -2.77 -11.58
N LEU A 139 12.19 -1.81 -10.91
CA LEU A 139 12.23 -1.76 -9.44
C LEU A 139 10.81 -1.67 -8.86
N ILE A 140 9.95 -0.79 -9.39
CA ILE A 140 8.54 -0.67 -8.96
C ILE A 140 7.80 -2.00 -9.13
N ALA A 141 7.90 -2.62 -10.31
CA ALA A 141 7.25 -3.89 -10.61
C ALA A 141 7.69 -5.01 -9.65
N ILE A 142 9.00 -5.17 -9.44
CA ILE A 142 9.54 -6.18 -8.50
C ILE A 142 9.01 -5.95 -7.09
N MET A 143 8.99 -4.70 -6.61
CA MET A 143 8.49 -4.40 -5.28
C MET A 143 6.99 -4.75 -5.17
N ASN A 144 6.20 -4.38 -6.16
CA ASN A 144 4.78 -4.68 -6.22
C ASN A 144 4.48 -6.21 -6.25
N ASP A 145 5.33 -6.99 -6.91
CA ASP A 145 5.15 -8.43 -7.04
C ASP A 145 5.78 -9.25 -5.92
N ALA A 146 6.84 -8.75 -5.29
CA ALA A 146 7.64 -9.51 -4.33
C ALA A 146 7.33 -9.17 -2.86
N VAL A 147 6.71 -8.03 -2.57
CA VAL A 147 6.26 -7.75 -1.20
C VAL A 147 5.28 -8.85 -0.77
N ARG A 148 5.52 -9.40 0.43
CA ARG A 148 4.63 -10.35 1.10
C ARG A 148 4.24 -9.69 2.42
N PRO A 149 2.94 -9.54 2.75
CA PRO A 149 2.51 -8.77 3.91
C PRO A 149 2.68 -9.54 5.24
N ASN A 150 3.77 -10.28 5.42
CA ASN A 150 3.93 -11.21 6.55
C ASN A 150 4.00 -10.47 7.90
N ALA A 151 4.75 -9.36 7.98
CA ALA A 151 4.86 -8.56 9.18
C ALA A 151 3.56 -7.79 9.45
N MET A 152 2.91 -7.28 8.41
CA MET A 152 1.61 -6.63 8.54
C MET A 152 0.55 -7.61 9.06
N LEU A 153 0.45 -8.81 8.49
CA LEU A 153 -0.46 -9.87 8.93
C LEU A 153 -0.19 -10.30 10.38
N ALA A 154 1.08 -10.42 10.77
CA ALA A 154 1.46 -10.75 12.13
C ALA A 154 1.09 -9.64 13.13
N GLU A 155 1.21 -8.36 12.74
CA GLU A 155 0.76 -7.24 13.58
C GLU A 155 -0.76 -7.20 13.68
N MET A 156 -1.45 -7.40 12.56
CA MET A 156 -2.91 -7.35 12.50
C MET A 156 -3.56 -8.45 13.37
N THR A 157 -3.02 -9.67 13.32
CA THR A 157 -3.49 -10.78 14.17
C THR A 157 -3.14 -10.61 15.66
N ALA A 158 -2.15 -9.79 15.97
CA ALA A 158 -1.78 -9.44 17.35
C ALA A 158 -2.54 -8.21 17.88
N SER A 159 -3.19 -7.42 17.00
CA SER A 159 -3.88 -6.19 17.38
C SER A 159 -5.40 -6.39 17.48
N PRO A 160 -6.04 -6.06 18.61
CA PRO A 160 -7.49 -6.22 18.76
C PRO A 160 -8.31 -5.29 17.85
N ASP A 161 -7.71 -4.23 17.33
CA ASP A 161 -8.33 -3.26 16.42
C ASP A 161 -7.85 -3.42 14.96
N LEU A 162 -7.15 -4.51 14.64
CA LEU A 162 -6.63 -4.83 13.31
C LEU A 162 -5.75 -3.72 12.70
N LYS A 163 -5.19 -2.82 13.52
CA LYS A 163 -4.33 -1.75 13.02
C LYS A 163 -3.00 -2.28 12.51
N ILE A 164 -2.54 -1.64 11.43
CA ILE A 164 -1.23 -1.88 10.81
C ILE A 164 -0.40 -0.61 10.97
N SER A 165 0.86 -0.76 11.38
CA SER A 165 1.78 0.36 11.51
C SER A 165 2.66 0.57 10.26
N PRO A 166 3.14 1.79 10.00
CA PRO A 166 4.18 2.03 9.00
C PRO A 166 5.42 1.13 9.17
N ALA A 167 5.73 0.69 10.40
CA ALA A 167 6.92 -0.11 10.68
C ALA A 167 6.80 -1.55 10.16
N SER A 168 5.63 -2.20 10.28
CA SER A 168 5.41 -3.54 9.73
C SER A 168 5.42 -3.52 8.21
N VAL A 169 4.79 -2.51 7.61
CA VAL A 169 4.82 -2.22 6.18
C VAL A 169 6.26 -2.11 5.65
N LEU A 170 7.11 -1.29 6.31
CA LEU A 170 8.52 -1.14 5.92
C LEU A 170 9.35 -2.42 6.14
N LYS A 171 8.99 -3.25 7.12
CA LYS A 171 9.64 -4.54 7.35
C LYS A 171 9.37 -5.52 6.20
N ASP A 172 8.14 -5.55 5.68
CA ASP A 172 7.78 -6.37 4.52
C ASP A 172 8.45 -5.88 3.23
N ILE A 173 8.56 -4.55 3.02
CA ILE A 173 9.37 -3.96 1.93
C ILE A 173 10.82 -4.41 2.03
N ALA A 174 11.43 -4.31 3.22
CA ALA A 174 12.83 -4.64 3.42
C ALA A 174 13.14 -6.12 3.12
N ALA A 175 12.15 -7.00 3.24
CA ALA A 175 12.27 -8.42 2.95
C ALA A 175 12.38 -8.72 1.44
N VAL A 176 12.08 -7.77 0.55
CA VAL A 176 12.14 -7.95 -0.92
C VAL A 176 13.58 -7.99 -1.46
N LYS A 177 14.56 -7.48 -0.71
CA LYS A 177 15.95 -7.34 -1.18
C LYS A 177 16.55 -8.58 -1.88
N PRO A 178 16.39 -9.82 -1.37
CA PRO A 178 16.93 -11.00 -2.05
C PRO A 178 16.30 -11.20 -3.42
N GLU A 179 15.02 -10.89 -3.58
CA GLU A 179 14.30 -11.02 -4.84
C GLU A 179 14.73 -9.93 -5.82
N LEU A 180 14.90 -8.70 -5.32
CA LEU A 180 15.48 -7.61 -6.10
C LEU A 180 16.87 -7.98 -6.66
N ALA A 181 17.74 -8.54 -5.82
CA ALA A 181 19.09 -8.93 -6.24
C ALA A 181 19.10 -10.03 -7.33
N LYS A 182 18.11 -10.93 -7.34
CA LYS A 182 18.00 -11.98 -8.36
C LYS A 182 17.50 -11.46 -9.70
N GLN A 183 16.61 -10.47 -9.68
CA GLN A 183 15.93 -9.99 -10.89
C GLN A 183 16.66 -8.81 -11.56
N MET A 184 17.53 -8.10 -10.84
CA MET A 184 18.30 -6.98 -11.40
C MET A 184 19.53 -7.44 -12.19
N THR A 185 19.65 -6.95 -13.42
CA THR A 185 20.81 -7.21 -14.29
C THR A 185 22.05 -6.44 -13.81
N ALA A 186 23.22 -6.72 -14.40
CA ALA A 186 24.43 -5.93 -14.12
C ALA A 186 24.26 -4.45 -14.52
N GLU A 187 23.56 -4.18 -15.63
CA GLU A 187 23.23 -2.82 -16.07
C GLU A 187 22.31 -2.11 -15.07
N ASP A 188 21.26 -2.80 -14.59
CA ASP A 188 20.38 -2.27 -13.55
C ASP A 188 21.18 -1.92 -12.27
N GLN A 189 22.11 -2.79 -11.87
CA GLN A 189 22.96 -2.57 -10.69
C GLN A 189 23.88 -1.35 -10.86
N GLU A 190 24.39 -1.09 -12.06
CA GLU A 190 25.16 0.12 -12.35
C GLU A 190 24.29 1.38 -12.21
N ILE A 191 23.08 1.38 -12.79
CA ILE A 191 22.13 2.48 -12.68
C ILE A 191 21.73 2.73 -11.22
N LEU A 192 21.42 1.67 -10.46
CA LEU A 192 21.13 1.74 -9.03
C LEU A 192 22.32 2.28 -8.23
N THR A 193 23.55 1.92 -8.61
CA THR A 193 24.76 2.45 -7.98
C THR A 193 24.94 3.94 -8.26
N VAL A 194 24.68 4.40 -9.48
CA VAL A 194 24.70 5.83 -9.84
C VAL A 194 23.63 6.58 -9.08
N PHE A 195 22.40 6.05 -9.04
CA PHE A 195 21.31 6.64 -8.26
C PHE A 195 21.65 6.69 -6.76
N GLY A 196 22.28 5.66 -6.22
CA GLY A 196 22.76 5.62 -4.83
C GLY A 196 23.77 6.73 -4.50
N LYS A 197 24.55 7.18 -5.48
CA LYS A 197 25.51 8.30 -5.33
C LYS A 197 24.89 9.69 -5.39
N SER A 198 23.60 9.81 -5.73
CA SER A 198 22.90 11.11 -5.76
C SER A 198 22.77 11.80 -4.40
N GLY A 199 22.95 11.05 -3.30
CA GLY A 199 22.69 11.54 -1.95
C GLY A 199 21.20 11.58 -1.58
N LEU A 200 20.29 11.11 -2.45
CA LEU A 200 18.86 11.11 -2.21
C LEU A 200 18.40 9.94 -1.32
N ILE A 201 19.12 8.81 -1.33
CA ILE A 201 18.73 7.59 -0.59
C ILE A 201 18.44 7.85 0.91
N PRO A 202 19.30 8.54 1.68
CA PRO A 202 19.01 8.78 3.09
C PRO A 202 17.75 9.65 3.33
N ARG A 203 17.43 10.54 2.38
CA ARG A 203 16.24 11.43 2.47
C ARG A 203 14.96 10.70 2.07
N ILE A 204 15.06 9.85 1.06
CA ILE A 204 14.08 8.84 0.65
C ILE A 204 13.75 7.96 1.87
N GLU A 205 14.75 7.40 2.55
CA GLU A 205 14.55 6.59 3.75
C GLU A 205 13.88 7.39 4.89
N ALA A 206 14.33 8.63 5.12
CA ALA A 206 13.78 9.49 6.17
C ALA A 206 12.30 9.88 5.93
N VAL A 207 11.86 9.98 4.68
CA VAL A 207 10.45 10.28 4.35
C VAL A 207 9.56 9.04 4.35
N ALA A 208 10.14 7.83 4.37
CA ALA A 208 9.40 6.59 4.20
C ALA A 208 8.29 6.33 5.20
N PRO A 209 8.52 6.48 6.52
CA PRO A 209 7.46 6.26 7.50
C PRO A 209 6.26 7.21 7.29
N LYS A 210 6.52 8.46 6.86
CA LYS A 210 5.47 9.45 6.58
C LYS A 210 4.68 9.10 5.32
N THR A 211 5.36 8.64 4.27
CA THR A 211 4.70 8.16 3.05
C THR A 211 3.77 6.98 3.37
N GLN A 212 4.24 5.99 4.14
CA GLN A 212 3.41 4.85 4.54
C GLN A 212 2.24 5.27 5.44
N ALA A 213 2.46 6.22 6.37
CA ALA A 213 1.37 6.72 7.20
C ALA A 213 0.26 7.39 6.37
N ILE A 214 0.62 8.14 5.32
CA ILE A 214 -0.37 8.72 4.38
C ILE A 214 -1.11 7.61 3.64
N ALA A 215 -0.40 6.59 3.14
CA ALA A 215 -1.02 5.48 2.42
C ALA A 215 -1.98 4.69 3.32
N LEU A 216 -1.59 4.36 4.55
CA LEU A 216 -2.44 3.66 5.52
C LEU A 216 -3.67 4.48 5.88
N ALA A 217 -3.52 5.77 6.18
CA ALA A 217 -4.67 6.65 6.44
C ALA A 217 -5.62 6.73 5.25
N TRP A 218 -5.10 6.67 4.02
CA TRP A 218 -5.92 6.59 2.81
C TRP A 218 -6.59 5.23 2.63
N TYR A 219 -5.96 4.11 3.02
CA TYR A 219 -6.61 2.80 3.02
C TYR A 219 -7.74 2.69 4.05
N ASP A 220 -7.62 3.40 5.18
CA ASP A 220 -8.67 3.48 6.21
C ASP A 220 -9.86 4.38 5.82
N GLU A 221 -9.72 5.15 4.72
CA GLU A 221 -10.80 5.95 4.16
C GLU A 221 -11.62 5.13 3.16
N ASN A 222 -12.95 5.23 3.23
CA ASN A 222 -13.86 4.59 2.27
C ASN A 222 -14.57 5.62 1.40
N ALA A 223 -14.98 5.22 0.20
CA ALA A 223 -15.93 6.02 -0.56
C ALA A 223 -17.31 5.99 0.15
N PRO A 224 -18.14 7.05 0.06
CA PRO A 224 -19.41 7.11 0.79
C PRO A 224 -20.40 5.97 0.49
N TRP A 225 -20.24 5.30 -0.66
CA TRP A 225 -21.08 4.20 -1.14
C TRP A 225 -20.47 2.81 -0.86
N GLU A 226 -19.20 2.74 -0.51
CA GLU A 226 -18.41 1.50 -0.50
C GLU A 226 -18.93 0.49 0.53
N GLU A 227 -19.20 0.94 1.74
CA GLU A 227 -19.68 0.10 2.84
C GLU A 227 -21.03 -0.55 2.50
N ALA A 228 -22.02 0.26 2.13
CA ALA A 228 -23.36 -0.23 1.79
C ALA A 228 -23.38 -1.18 0.59
N GLU A 229 -22.54 -0.94 -0.43
CA GLU A 229 -22.42 -1.86 -1.56
C GLU A 229 -21.70 -3.16 -1.19
N THR A 230 -20.67 -3.07 -0.33
CA THR A 230 -19.94 -4.24 0.18
C THR A 230 -20.87 -5.14 0.98
N GLU A 231 -21.63 -4.58 1.93
CA GLU A 231 -22.62 -5.32 2.72
C GLU A 231 -23.63 -6.04 1.83
N LYS A 232 -24.18 -5.32 0.84
CA LYS A 232 -25.13 -5.90 -0.12
C LYS A 232 -24.51 -7.03 -0.94
N ALA A 233 -23.27 -6.87 -1.41
CA ALA A 233 -22.56 -7.87 -2.19
C ALA A 233 -22.29 -9.13 -1.35
N LEU A 234 -21.85 -8.97 -0.10
CA LEU A 234 -21.62 -10.07 0.82
C LEU A 234 -22.91 -10.80 1.17
N ALA A 235 -23.99 -10.08 1.47
CA ALA A 235 -25.30 -10.68 1.74
C ALA A 235 -25.82 -11.50 0.54
N SER A 236 -25.61 -11.02 -0.69
CA SER A 236 -25.95 -11.77 -1.90
C SER A 236 -25.18 -13.09 -1.99
N VAL A 237 -23.86 -13.05 -1.75
CA VAL A 237 -23.03 -14.25 -1.76
C VAL A 237 -23.46 -15.23 -0.66
N LEU A 238 -23.70 -14.74 0.56
CA LEU A 238 -24.14 -15.60 1.66
C LEU A 238 -25.46 -16.31 1.34
N ASN A 239 -26.44 -15.58 0.78
CA ASN A 239 -27.71 -16.15 0.32
C ASN A 239 -27.53 -17.22 -0.78
N GLU A 240 -26.63 -17.01 -1.74
CA GLU A 240 -26.31 -18.00 -2.78
C GLU A 240 -25.77 -19.32 -2.22
N PHE A 241 -25.08 -19.25 -1.08
CA PHE A 241 -24.55 -20.41 -0.37
C PHE A 241 -25.53 -20.98 0.68
N GLY A 242 -26.76 -20.46 0.77
CA GLY A 242 -27.76 -20.86 1.75
C GLY A 242 -27.42 -20.44 3.19
N ILE A 243 -26.62 -19.39 3.33
CA ILE A 243 -26.26 -18.76 4.60
C ILE A 243 -27.06 -17.46 4.66
N GLY A 244 -28.26 -17.51 5.24
CA GLY A 244 -29.14 -16.35 5.36
C GLY A 244 -30.10 -16.54 6.51
N ASP A 245 -30.80 -15.47 6.89
CA ASP A 245 -31.76 -15.45 8.01
C ASP A 245 -32.97 -16.35 7.73
N ASP A 246 -32.81 -17.67 7.83
CA ASP A 246 -33.91 -18.59 8.12
C ASP A 246 -34.23 -18.50 9.64
N GLU A 247 -34.70 -17.33 10.08
CA GLU A 247 -35.45 -17.13 11.33
C GLU A 247 -36.73 -16.30 11.10
#